data_AF-I3NEI0-F1
#
_entry.id   AF-I3NEI0-F1
#
_cell.length_a   1.000
_cell.length_b   1.000
_cell.length_c   1.000
_cell.angle_alpha   90.00
_cell.angle_beta   90.00
_cell.angle_gamma   90.00
#
_symmetry.space_group_name_H-M   'P 1'
#
loop_
_entity.id
_entity.type
_entity.pdbx_description
1 polymer ?
#
loop_
_entity_poly.entity_id
_entity_poly.type
_entity_poly.pdbx_seq_one_letter_code
_entity_poly.pdbx_strand_id
1 'polypeptide(L)'
;MGGPGGKINRPRTELKKKLFKRRRVLNREKRLRHQVVGAVIDEGLITRHHLKKRASSARANITLSGKKRRKLLQQIRLAQKEKAAMEVEVPSKPARTSDPQPKRQKKIKPPQDIDMENLEDES
;
A
#
# COMPACT_ATOMS: atom_id res chain seq x y z
N MET A 1 30.88 -14.34 -27.22
CA MET A 1 31.13 -14.64 -25.78
C MET A 1 32.57 -14.28 -25.45
N GLY A 2 32.84 -13.06 -24.98
CA GLY A 2 34.22 -12.62 -24.69
C GLY A 2 34.74 -13.28 -23.41
N GLY A 3 35.83 -14.03 -23.51
CA GLY A 3 36.50 -14.69 -22.37
C GLY A 3 37.11 -13.71 -21.35
N PRO A 4 37.61 -14.19 -20.20
CA PRO A 4 38.06 -13.37 -19.06
C PRO A 4 39.43 -12.68 -19.29
N GLY A 5 39.71 -12.23 -20.51
CA GLY A 5 40.94 -11.52 -20.87
C GLY A 5 40.79 -10.01 -20.68
N GLY A 6 41.63 -9.41 -19.83
CA GLY A 6 41.75 -7.95 -19.74
C GLY A 6 41.86 -7.37 -18.33
N LYS A 7 41.91 -8.19 -17.28
CA LYS A 7 42.03 -7.68 -15.89
C LYS A 7 43.47 -7.49 -15.40
N ILE A 8 44.44 -8.16 -16.02
CA ILE A 8 45.83 -8.23 -15.52
C ILE A 8 46.58 -6.91 -15.79
N ASN A 9 46.43 -6.33 -16.98
CA ASN A 9 47.17 -5.13 -17.42
C ASN A 9 46.37 -3.83 -17.36
N ARG A 10 45.19 -3.80 -16.74
CA ARG A 10 44.42 -2.55 -16.60
C ARG A 10 45.02 -1.69 -15.49
N PRO A 11 45.19 -0.37 -15.70
CA PRO A 11 45.64 0.53 -14.65
C PRO A 11 44.70 0.45 -13.45
N ARG A 12 45.27 0.31 -12.25
CA ARG A 12 44.50 0.24 -11.01
C ARG A 12 43.80 1.58 -10.77
N THR A 13 42.52 1.54 -10.40
CA THR A 13 41.79 2.74 -9.95
C THR A 13 42.42 3.32 -8.68
N GLU A 14 42.24 4.61 -8.44
CA GLU A 14 42.77 5.31 -7.27
C GLU A 14 42.38 4.64 -5.94
N LEU A 15 41.20 4.02 -5.86
CA LEU A 15 40.79 3.23 -4.70
C LEU A 15 41.59 1.93 -4.58
N LYS A 16 41.87 1.21 -5.67
CA LYS A 16 42.69 -0.01 -5.63
C LYS A 16 44.15 0.28 -5.23
N LYS A 17 44.66 1.48 -5.54
CA LYS A 17 45.98 1.95 -5.08
C LYS A 17 45.97 2.28 -3.58
N LYS A 18 44.89 2.86 -3.06
CA LYS A 18 44.76 3.32 -1.65
C LYS A 18 43.92 2.36 -0.80
N LEU A 19 44.57 1.37 -0.18
CA LEU A 19 43.92 0.28 0.58
C LEU A 19 42.94 0.79 1.65
N PHE A 20 43.36 1.72 2.51
CA PHE A 20 42.51 2.23 3.59
C PHE A 20 41.29 3.02 3.08
N LYS A 21 41.46 3.82 2.01
CA LYS A 21 40.36 4.54 1.36
C LYS A 21 39.37 3.55 0.73
N ARG A 22 39.86 2.50 0.07
CA ARG A 22 39.01 1.42 -0.48
C ARG A 22 38.23 0.70 0.61
N ARG A 23 38.87 0.29 1.72
CA ARG A 23 38.16 -0.35 2.84
C ARG A 23 37.07 0.58 3.40
N ARG A 24 37.37 1.86 3.58
CA ARG A 24 36.40 2.87 4.06
C ARG A 24 35.19 3.00 3.12
N VAL A 25 35.43 3.14 1.82
CA VAL A 25 34.36 3.28 0.81
C VAL A 25 33.50 2.01 0.75
N LEU A 26 34.13 0.83 0.66
CA LEU A 26 33.40 -0.44 0.62
C LEU A 26 32.57 -0.67 1.89
N ASN A 27 33.09 -0.33 3.06
CA ASN A 27 32.34 -0.43 4.32
C ASN A 27 31.16 0.56 4.36
N ARG A 28 31.32 1.77 3.83
CA ARG A 28 30.22 2.74 3.68
C ARG A 28 29.15 2.20 2.74
N GLU A 29 29.53 1.68 1.58
CA GLU A 29 28.60 1.08 0.61
C GLU A 29 27.87 -0.13 1.19
N LYS A 30 28.59 -1.03 1.89
CA LYS A 30 27.96 -2.15 2.61
C LYS A 30 26.92 -1.66 3.62
N ARG A 31 27.25 -0.64 4.42
CA ARG A 31 26.29 -0.06 5.38
C ARG A 31 25.09 0.60 4.69
N LEU A 32 25.27 1.17 3.51
CA LEU A 32 24.18 1.76 2.72
C LEU A 32 23.26 0.69 2.13
N ARG A 33 23.82 -0.43 1.63
CA ARG A 33 23.02 -1.54 1.09
C ARG A 33 22.08 -2.19 2.11
N HIS A 34 22.50 -2.26 3.37
CA HIS A 34 21.66 -2.81 4.46
C HIS A 34 20.73 -1.77 5.09
N GLN A 35 20.76 -0.51 4.68
CA GLN A 35 19.81 0.49 5.15
C GLN A 35 18.50 0.30 4.41
N VAL A 36 17.48 -0.15 5.14
CA VAL A 36 16.09 -0.14 4.66
C VAL A 36 15.59 1.30 4.73
N VAL A 37 15.64 2.01 3.61
CA VAL A 37 15.17 3.39 3.48
C VAL A 37 13.75 3.38 2.94
N GLY A 38 12.84 4.12 3.59
CA GLY A 38 11.51 4.41 3.04
C GLY A 38 10.44 3.31 3.17
N ALA A 39 10.78 2.09 3.59
CA ALA A 39 9.77 1.03 3.73
C ALA A 39 8.79 1.32 4.90
N VAL A 40 7.57 1.71 4.57
CA VAL A 40 6.47 1.88 5.52
C VAL A 40 5.77 0.54 5.68
N ILE A 41 6.19 -0.27 6.65
CA ILE A 41 5.66 -1.64 6.84
C ILE A 41 4.18 -1.62 7.25
N ASP A 42 3.75 -0.61 8.00
CA ASP A 42 2.39 -0.53 8.56
C ASP A 42 1.73 0.82 8.18
N GLU A 43 1.49 1.06 6.89
CA GLU A 43 0.94 2.33 6.35
C GLU A 43 -0.33 2.81 7.07
N GLY A 44 -1.19 1.90 7.53
CA GLY A 44 -2.43 2.24 8.25
C GLY A 44 -2.33 2.33 9.78
N LEU A 45 -1.20 1.98 10.40
CA LEU A 45 -1.02 2.02 11.87
C LEU A 45 0.03 3.03 12.32
N ILE A 46 0.90 3.46 11.40
CA ILE A 46 2.01 4.36 11.68
C ILE A 46 1.49 5.75 12.06
N THR A 47 1.91 6.23 13.23
CA THR A 47 1.50 7.56 13.71
C THR A 47 2.21 8.70 12.94
N ARG A 48 1.58 9.89 12.91
CA ARG A 48 2.16 11.13 12.38
C ARG A 48 3.58 11.42 12.86
N HIS A 49 3.90 11.07 14.12
CA HIS A 49 5.23 11.28 14.68
C HIS A 49 6.29 10.43 13.98
N HIS A 50 6.00 9.16 13.69
CA HIS A 50 6.93 8.29 12.96
C HIS A 50 7.16 8.81 11.53
N LEU A 51 6.12 9.30 10.87
CA LEU A 51 6.23 9.93 9.55
C LEU A 51 7.13 11.16 9.59
N LYS A 52 6.93 12.07 10.57
CA LYS A 52 7.76 13.27 10.75
C LYS A 52 9.24 12.92 11.00
N LYS A 53 9.50 11.88 11.79
CA LYS A 53 10.86 11.42 12.11
C LYS A 53 11.55 10.70 10.94
N ARG A 54 10.79 10.01 10.07
CA ARG A 54 11.30 9.46 8.80
C ARG A 54 11.57 10.55 7.78
N ALA A 55 10.69 11.54 7.68
CA ALA A 55 10.88 12.69 6.79
C ALA A 55 12.14 13.49 7.16
N SER A 56 12.43 13.65 8.46
CA SER A 56 13.65 14.33 8.90
C SER A 56 14.92 13.47 8.80
N SER A 57 14.80 12.13 8.69
CA SER A 57 15.95 11.23 8.54
C SER A 57 15.56 9.96 7.79
N ALA A 58 16.10 9.82 6.57
CA ALA A 58 15.94 8.63 5.74
C ALA A 58 16.47 7.33 6.40
N ARG A 59 17.34 7.45 7.43
CA ARG A 59 17.90 6.33 8.19
C ARG A 59 17.01 5.86 9.34
N ALA A 60 16.00 6.65 9.72
CA ALA A 60 15.16 6.35 10.86
C ALA A 60 14.15 5.24 10.50
N ASN A 61 14.54 3.97 10.65
CA ASN A 61 13.63 2.83 10.51
C ASN A 61 12.87 2.56 11.81
N ILE A 62 12.01 3.50 12.17
CA ILE A 62 11.17 3.45 13.38
C ILE A 62 9.85 2.78 13.03
N THR A 63 9.69 1.56 13.53
CA THR A 63 8.46 0.78 13.45
C THR A 63 7.76 0.78 14.81
N LEU A 64 6.47 0.44 14.81
CA LEU A 64 5.77 0.20 16.06
C LEU A 64 6.33 -1.07 16.71
N SER A 65 6.56 -1.03 18.03
CA SER A 65 6.78 -2.26 18.79
C SER A 65 5.62 -3.24 18.56
N GLY A 66 5.92 -4.55 18.50
CA GLY A 66 4.93 -5.58 18.25
C GLY A 66 3.72 -5.53 19.19
N LYS A 67 3.93 -5.17 20.47
CA LYS A 67 2.84 -4.98 21.45
C LYS A 67 1.92 -3.82 21.06
N LYS A 68 2.50 -2.69 20.64
CA LYS A 68 1.77 -1.50 20.22
C LYS A 68 1.00 -1.75 18.92
N ARG A 69 1.63 -2.42 17.96
CA ARG A 69 1.00 -2.86 16.70
C ARG A 69 -0.23 -3.73 16.98
N ARG A 70 -0.08 -4.76 17.82
CA ARG A 70 -1.18 -5.66 18.22
C ARG A 70 -2.33 -4.91 18.87
N LYS A 71 -2.03 -3.98 19.80
CA LYS A 71 -3.05 -3.20 20.50
C LYS A 71 -3.83 -2.27 19.57
N LEU A 72 -3.16 -1.58 18.65
CA LEU A 72 -3.81 -0.72 17.66
C LEU A 72 -4.71 -1.52 16.71
N LEU A 73 -4.24 -2.67 16.22
CA LEU A 73 -5.05 -3.57 15.40
C LEU A 73 -6.28 -4.08 16.16
N GLN A 74 -6.13 -4.42 17.44
CA GLN A 74 -7.25 -4.87 18.28
C GLN A 74 -8.29 -3.76 18.44
N GLN A 75 -7.87 -2.51 18.67
CA GLN A 75 -8.76 -1.36 18.78
C GLN A 75 -9.52 -1.10 17.48
N ILE A 76 -8.84 -1.14 16.33
CA ILE A 76 -9.49 -0.96 15.01
C ILE A 76 -10.55 -2.05 14.78
N ARG A 77 -10.26 -3.32 15.12
CA ARG A 77 -11.23 -4.41 14.99
C ARG A 77 -12.47 -4.21 15.86
N LEU A 78 -12.28 -3.78 17.11
CA LEU A 78 -13.40 -3.52 18.02
C LEU A 78 -14.27 -2.37 17.51
N ALA A 79 -13.65 -1.25 17.11
CA ALA A 79 -14.36 -0.10 16.56
C ALA A 79 -15.12 -0.44 15.26
N GLN A 80 -14.54 -1.28 14.39
CA GLN A 80 -15.24 -1.78 13.20
C GLN A 80 -16.44 -2.65 13.55
N LYS A 81 -16.31 -3.53 14.56
CA LYS A 81 -17.41 -4.37 15.04
C LYS A 81 -18.54 -3.54 15.64
N GLU A 82 -18.21 -2.55 16.47
CA GLU A 82 -19.18 -1.62 17.07
C GLU A 82 -19.88 -0.79 16.00
N LYS A 83 -19.13 -0.24 15.03
CA LYS A 83 -19.69 0.49 13.90
C LYS A 83 -20.65 -0.37 13.08
N ALA A 84 -20.26 -1.60 12.76
CA ALA A 84 -21.12 -2.53 12.01
C ALA A 84 -22.37 -2.95 12.79
N ALA A 85 -22.29 -3.06 14.12
CA ALA A 85 -23.45 -3.36 14.96
C ALA A 85 -24.41 -2.17 15.11
N MET A 86 -23.90 -0.93 15.04
CA MET A 86 -24.71 0.30 15.10
C MET A 86 -25.28 0.73 13.74
N GLU A 87 -24.65 0.35 12.62
CA GLU A 87 -25.22 0.54 11.28
C GLU A 87 -26.39 -0.45 11.05
N VAL A 88 -27.50 -0.22 11.77
CA VAL A 88 -28.83 -0.71 11.43
C VAL A 88 -29.27 0.05 10.19
N GLU A 89 -29.36 -0.67 9.06
CA GLU A 89 -29.87 -0.28 7.75
C GLU A 89 -30.46 1.13 7.66
N VAL A 90 -29.61 2.14 7.41
CA VAL A 90 -30.08 3.34 6.74
C VAL A 90 -29.87 3.08 5.25
N PRO A 91 -30.92 2.70 4.50
CA PRO A 91 -30.80 2.69 3.05
C PRO A 91 -30.38 4.09 2.65
N SER A 92 -29.17 4.22 2.12
CA SER A 92 -28.72 5.47 1.54
C SER A 92 -29.72 5.82 0.46
N LYS A 93 -30.55 6.84 0.70
CA LYS A 93 -31.41 7.41 -0.33
C LYS A 93 -30.53 7.63 -1.56
N PRO A 94 -30.87 7.11 -2.76
CA PRO A 94 -30.09 7.39 -3.94
C PRO A 94 -30.13 8.92 -4.13
N ALA A 95 -28.97 9.55 -3.93
CA ALA A 95 -28.81 10.97 -4.20
C ALA A 95 -29.20 11.19 -5.66
N ARG A 96 -30.28 11.95 -5.86
CA ARG A 96 -30.75 12.35 -7.18
C ARG A 96 -29.61 13.06 -7.90
N THR A 97 -29.13 12.37 -8.93
CA THR A 97 -28.43 12.82 -10.13
C THR A 97 -28.28 14.34 -10.33
N SER A 98 -27.04 14.81 -10.46
CA SER A 98 -26.67 15.74 -11.54
C SER A 98 -25.15 15.74 -11.76
N ASP A 99 -24.69 14.85 -12.63
CA ASP A 99 -23.56 15.14 -13.52
C ASP A 99 -23.70 14.30 -14.80
N PRO A 100 -23.38 14.86 -15.98
CA PRO A 100 -23.85 14.35 -17.25
C PRO A 100 -23.05 13.10 -17.69
N GLN A 101 -23.75 11.97 -17.80
CA GLN A 101 -23.22 10.76 -18.44
C GLN A 101 -22.96 10.98 -19.95
N PRO A 102 -21.82 10.53 -20.51
CA PRO A 102 -21.62 10.49 -21.94
C PRO A 102 -22.50 9.42 -22.59
N LYS A 103 -23.18 9.84 -23.67
CA LYS A 103 -24.20 9.12 -24.45
C LYS A 103 -23.79 7.66 -24.78
N ARG A 104 -24.57 6.69 -24.30
CA ARG A 104 -24.61 5.32 -24.85
C ARG A 104 -25.78 5.19 -25.83
N GLN A 105 -25.48 4.74 -27.03
CA GLN A 105 -26.44 4.55 -28.12
C GLN A 105 -27.37 3.35 -27.81
N LYS A 106 -28.68 3.58 -27.95
CA LYS A 106 -29.76 2.60 -27.73
C LYS A 106 -29.72 1.51 -28.81
N LYS A 107 -29.87 0.25 -28.42
CA LYS A 107 -30.45 -0.80 -29.27
C LYS A 107 -31.75 -1.28 -28.63
N ILE A 108 -32.81 -1.21 -29.42
CA ILE A 108 -34.19 -1.54 -29.08
C ILE A 108 -34.37 -3.06 -29.16
N LYS A 109 -35.03 -3.66 -28.16
CA LYS A 109 -35.74 -4.94 -28.29
C LYS A 109 -37.12 -4.80 -27.60
N PRO A 110 -38.18 -5.41 -28.16
CA PRO A 110 -39.58 -5.15 -27.78
C PRO A 110 -39.96 -5.79 -26.43
N PRO A 111 -41.04 -5.30 -25.78
CA PRO A 111 -41.51 -5.80 -24.49
C PRO A 111 -42.23 -7.15 -24.66
N GLN A 112 -41.86 -8.14 -23.87
CA GLN A 112 -42.74 -9.29 -23.63
C GLN A 112 -43.56 -9.01 -22.38
N ASP A 113 -44.83 -8.79 -22.63
CA ASP A 113 -45.94 -8.73 -21.69
C ASP A 113 -46.24 -10.18 -21.24
N ILE A 114 -46.15 -10.46 -19.94
CA ILE A 114 -46.68 -11.69 -19.35
C ILE A 114 -47.36 -11.32 -18.03
N ASP A 115 -48.62 -11.70 -17.98
CA ASP A 115 -49.66 -11.28 -17.07
C ASP A 115 -49.44 -11.63 -15.59
N MET A 116 -49.96 -10.75 -14.73
CA MET A 116 -50.15 -10.96 -13.30
C MET A 116 -51.28 -11.97 -13.06
N GLU A 117 -50.95 -13.18 -12.59
CA GLU A 117 -51.90 -13.97 -11.82
C GLU A 117 -51.55 -13.88 -10.32
N ASN A 118 -52.37 -13.07 -9.65
CA ASN A 118 -52.61 -13.10 -8.22
C ASN A 118 -53.55 -14.28 -7.92
N LEU A 119 -53.44 -14.91 -6.74
CA LEU A 119 -54.46 -15.64 -5.96
C LEU A 119 -53.69 -16.60 -5.03
N GLU A 120 -53.38 -16.17 -3.81
CA GLU A 120 -54.20 -16.29 -2.59
C GLU A 120 -53.82 -17.53 -1.77
N ASP A 121 -53.55 -17.24 -0.49
CA ASP A 121 -53.31 -18.17 0.60
C ASP A 121 -54.48 -19.14 0.78
N GLU A 122 -54.22 -20.44 0.98
CA GLU A 122 -55.03 -21.26 1.88
C GLU A 122 -54.19 -22.37 2.54
N SER A 123 -54.17 -22.30 3.88
CA SER A 123 -54.06 -23.36 4.90
C SER A 123 -52.80 -24.23 5.02
#